data_AF-A0A149PF13-F1
#
_entry.id   AF-A0A149PF13-F1
#
_cell.length_a   1.000
_cell.length_b   1.000
_cell.length_c   1.000
_cell.angle_alpha   90.00
_cell.angle_beta   90.00
_cell.angle_gamma   90.00
#
_symmetry.space_group_name_H-M   'P 1'
#
loop_
_entity.id
_entity.type
_entity.pdbx_description
1 polymer ?
#
loop_
_entity_poly.entity_id
_entity_poly.type
_entity_poly.pdbx_seq_one_letter_code
_entity_poly.pdbx_strand_id
1 'polypeptide(L)' 'ARQLEMSVKTLANWLDAVRAGRSLTSEARRPATDLESEISRLRAENANLKMEREILKKAAAFFARESK' A
#
# COMPACT_ATOMS: atom_id res chain seq x y z
N ALA A 1 28.42 15.00 13.20
CA ALA A 1 28.05 14.72 11.79
C ALA A 1 29.13 13.90 11.08
N ARG A 2 30.32 14.45 10.81
CA ARG A 2 31.43 13.71 10.16
C ARG A 2 31.85 12.43 10.89
N GLN A 3 31.92 12.45 12.22
CA GLN A 3 32.20 11.26 13.05
C GLN A 3 31.10 10.20 13.02
N LEU A 4 29.88 10.57 12.62
CA LEU A 4 28.72 9.68 12.55
C LEU A 4 28.36 9.34 11.09
N GLU A 5 29.24 9.71 10.14
CA GLU A 5 29.07 9.54 8.69
C GLU A 5 27.68 9.92 8.14
N MET A 6 27.04 10.89 8.78
CA MET A 6 25.70 11.33 8.40
C MET A 6 25.71 12.80 8.00
N SER A 7 24.71 13.16 7.19
CA SER A 7 24.55 14.54 6.76
C SER A 7 24.36 15.47 7.97
N VAL A 8 25.01 16.64 7.91
CA VAL A 8 24.87 17.68 8.94
C VAL A 8 23.40 18.08 9.12
N LYS A 9 22.65 18.12 8.01
CA LYS A 9 21.23 18.46 7.98
C LYS A 9 20.37 17.47 8.75
N THR A 10 20.62 16.16 8.60
CA THR A 10 19.88 15.12 9.35
C THR A 10 20.07 15.29 10.86
N LEU A 11 21.31 15.55 11.27
CA LEU A 11 21.64 15.76 12.68
C LEU A 11 21.00 17.04 13.24
N ALA A 12 21.00 18.14 12.47
CA ALA A 12 20.35 19.38 12.85
C ALA A 12 18.83 19.21 13.02
N ASN A 13 18.18 18.52 12.08
CA ASN A 13 16.74 18.24 12.14
C ASN A 13 16.38 17.40 13.38
N TRP A 14 17.21 16.41 13.74
CA TRP A 14 17.02 15.65 14.97
C TRP A 14 17.21 16.52 16.22
N LEU A 15 18.21 17.39 16.22
CA LEU A 15 18.41 18.30 17.35
C LEU A 15 17.22 19.24 17.55
N ASP A 16 16.69 19.81 16.47
CA ASP A 16 15.54 20.72 16.52
C ASP A 16 14.25 19.97 16.93
N ALA A 17 14.08 18.73 16.50
CA ALA A 17 12.97 17.88 16.94
C ALA A 17 13.04 17.57 18.45
N VAL A 18 14.22 17.21 18.97
CA VAL A 18 14.41 16.99 20.41
C VAL A 18 14.15 18.27 21.20
N ARG A 19 14.65 19.42 20.75
CA ARG A 19 14.43 20.71 21.40
C ARG A 19 12.95 21.11 21.43
N ALA A 20 12.22 20.78 20.38
CA ALA A 20 10.78 21.01 20.31
C ALA A 20 9.97 19.95 21.07
N GLY A 21 10.62 19.03 21.79
CA GLY A 21 9.96 17.94 22.52
C GLY A 21 9.28 16.91 21.62
N ARG A 22 9.60 16.90 20.31
CA ARG A 22 9.06 15.93 19.35
C ARG A 22 9.88 14.65 19.41
N SER A 23 9.22 13.51 19.22
CA SER A 23 9.92 12.24 19.13
C SER A 23 10.76 12.18 17.85
N LEU A 24 11.93 11.56 17.92
CA LEU A 24 12.77 11.27 16.75
C LEU A 24 12.35 10.00 16.00
N THR A 25 11.38 9.27 16.55
CA THR A 25 10.88 8.03 15.96
C THR A 25 9.82 8.35 14.92
N SER A 26 10.14 8.07 13.65
CA SER A 26 9.37 8.39 12.45
C SER A 26 7.84 8.45 12.62
N GLU A 27 7.27 9.65 12.71
CA GLU A 27 5.83 9.86 12.43
C GLU A 27 5.48 9.73 10.93
N ALA A 28 6.41 9.25 10.09
CA ALA A 28 6.22 9.02 8.65
C ALA A 28 6.14 7.53 8.26
N ARG A 29 5.82 6.62 9.19
CA ARG A 29 5.25 5.32 8.81
C ARG A 29 3.74 5.49 8.83
N ARG A 30 3.11 5.60 7.66
CA ARG A 30 1.71 5.17 7.55
C ARG A 30 1.64 3.81 8.24
N PRO A 31 0.74 3.60 9.22
CA PRO A 31 0.80 2.39 10.00
C PRO A 31 0.67 1.23 9.02
N ALA A 32 1.64 0.30 9.05
CA ALA A 32 1.73 -0.79 8.08
C ALA A 32 0.39 -1.54 7.96
N THR A 33 -0.39 -1.53 9.03
CA THR A 33 -1.76 -2.03 9.14
C THR A 33 -2.74 -1.42 8.14
N ASP A 34 -2.68 -0.12 7.84
CA ASP A 34 -3.60 0.52 6.90
C ASP A 34 -3.31 0.06 5.47
N LEU A 35 -2.03 -0.06 5.14
CA LEU A 35 -1.58 -0.59 3.85
C LEU A 35 -1.89 -2.07 3.71
N GLU A 36 -1.70 -2.87 4.76
CA GLU A 36 -2.03 -4.29 4.79
C GLU A 36 -3.54 -4.53 4.67
N SER A 37 -4.35 -3.73 5.37
CA SER A 37 -5.82 -3.74 5.25
C SER A 37 -6.26 -3.43 3.82
N GLU A 38 -5.67 -2.39 3.23
CA GLU A 38 -5.99 -1.99 1.85
C GLU A 38 -5.55 -3.06 0.84
N ILE A 39 -4.39 -3.69 1.03
CA ILE A 39 -3.94 -4.81 0.20
C ILE A 39 -4.92 -5.99 0.31
N SER A 40 -5.40 -6.31 1.51
CA SER A 40 -6.36 -7.39 1.73
C SER A 40 -7.69 -7.09 1.02
N ARG A 41 -8.21 -5.87 1.17
CA ARG A 41 -9.43 -5.39 0.49
C ARG A 41 -9.31 -5.51 -1.03
N LEU A 42 -8.22 -4.98 -1.60
CA LEU A 42 -7.96 -5.02 -3.04
C LEU A 42 -7.82 -6.45 -3.56
N ARG A 43 -7.19 -7.36 -2.80
CA ARG A 43 -7.08 -8.78 -3.19
C ARG A 43 -8.45 -9.46 -3.21
N ALA A 44 -9.31 -9.19 -2.24
CA ALA A 44 -10.67 -9.73 -2.19
C ALA A 44 -11.50 -9.23 -3.39
N GLU A 45 -11.46 -7.94 -3.68
CA GLU A 45 -12.15 -7.34 -4.82
C GLU A 45 -11.64 -7.92 -6.15
N ASN A 46 -10.32 -8.05 -6.31
CA ASN A 46 -9.73 -8.65 -7.51
C ASN A 46 -10.16 -10.11 -7.71
N ALA A 47 -10.27 -10.89 -6.63
CA ALA A 47 -10.76 -12.26 -6.69
C ALA A 47 -12.23 -12.33 -7.13
N ASN A 48 -13.08 -11.44 -6.60
CA ASN A 48 -14.49 -11.35 -7.00
C ASN A 48 -14.63 -10.97 -8.48
N LEU A 49 -13.93 -9.92 -8.93
CA LEU A 49 -13.94 -9.49 -10.33
C LEU A 49 -13.46 -10.58 -11.30
N LYS A 50 -12.44 -11.36 -10.91
CA LYS A 50 -11.98 -12.50 -11.71
C LYS A 50 -13.07 -13.56 -11.84
N MET A 51 -13.76 -13.88 -10.75
CA MET A 51 -14.86 -14.86 -10.78
C MET A 51 -16.00 -14.40 -11.68
N GLU A 52 -16.47 -13.16 -11.52
CA GLU A 52 -17.52 -12.56 -12.35
C GLU A 52 -17.14 -12.57 -13.83
N ARG A 53 -15.90 -12.17 -14.16
CA ARG A 53 -15.38 -12.21 -15.53
C ARG A 53 -15.44 -13.62 -16.12
N GLU A 54 -15.08 -14.65 -15.36
CA GLU A 54 -15.13 -16.03 -15.87
C GLU A 54 -16.57 -16.52 -16.07
N ILE A 55 -17.52 -16.12 -15.23
CA ILE A 55 -18.95 -16.41 -15.43
C ILE A 55 -19.43 -15.76 -16.72
N LEU A 56 -19.14 -14.47 -16.92
CA LEU A 56 -19.54 -13.73 -18.12
C LEU A 56 -18.93 -14.34 -19.40
N LYS A 57 -17.67 -14.77 -19.37
CA LYS A 57 -17.05 -15.48 -20.49
C LYS A 57 -17.76 -16.79 -20.81
N LYS A 58 -18.08 -17.59 -19.79
CA LYS A 58 -18.80 -18.85 -19.98
C LYS A 58 -20.19 -18.61 -20.57
N ALA A 59 -20.89 -17.60 -20.07
CA ALA A 59 -22.19 -17.19 -20.60
C ALA A 59 -22.07 -16.74 -22.07
N ALA A 60 -21.12 -15.87 -22.40
CA ALA A 60 -20.87 -15.43 -23.77
C ALA A 60 -20.55 -16.60 -24.71
N ALA A 61 -19.73 -17.54 -24.28
CA ALA A 61 -19.41 -18.74 -25.06
C ALA A 61 -20.63 -19.65 -25.27
N PHE A 62 -21.47 -19.83 -24.24
CA PHE A 62 -22.72 -20.57 -24.33
C PHE A 62 -23.67 -19.92 -25.36
N PHE A 63 -23.95 -18.63 -25.22
CA PHE A 63 -24.84 -17.91 -26.13
C PHE A 63 -24.33 -17.89 -27.58
N ALA A 64 -23.02 -17.73 -27.79
CA ALA A 64 -22.46 -17.78 -29.14
C ALA A 64 -22.59 -19.16 -29.80
N ARG A 65 -22.67 -20.24 -29.02
CA ARG A 65 -22.89 -21.59 -29.53
C ARG A 65 -24.36 -21.86 -29.85
N GLU A 66 -25.28 -21.42 -29.01
CA GLU A 66 -26.74 -21.59 -29.21
C GLU A 66 -27.31 -20.66 -30.29
N SER A 67 -26.59 -19.60 -30.69
CA SER A 67 -27.03 -18.67 -31.74
C SER A 67 -26.67 -19.13 -33.17
N LYS A 68 -26.12 -20.34 -33.32
CA LYS A 68 -25.85 -20.99 -34.62
C LYS A 68 -26.88 -22.08 -34.87
#